data_AF-A0A0F9C722-F1
#
_entry.id   AF-A0A0F9C722-F1
#
_cell.length_a   1.000
_cell.length_b   1.000
_cell.length_c   1.000
_cell.angle_alpha   90.00
_cell.angle_beta   90.00
_cell.angle_gamma   90.00
#
_symmetry.space_group_name_H-M   'P 1'
#
loop_
_entity.id
_entity.type
_entity.pdbx_description
1 polymer ?
#
loop_
_entity_poly.entity_id
_entity_poly.type
_entity_poly.pdbx_seq_one_letter_code
_entity_poly.pdbx_strand_id
1 'polypeptide(L)'
;MNRPQIKAAEAIARPAAYTGMEVPMPHKYTDYRGRRASGAVAPEIRFWEKVEFADDCWEWLAATNPYGYGAFSYRGRGQAAHRVAWMLVNGPIPEGLCVLHKCDNPPCENPKHLFLGTKKDNIQDMIR
;
A
#
# COMPACT_ATOMS: atom_id res chain seq x y z
N MET A 1 -1.45 -22.24 19.59
CA MET A 1 -1.92 -22.57 18.22
C MET A 1 -3.30 -21.97 18.06
N ASN A 2 -3.45 -20.93 17.23
CA ASN A 2 -4.70 -20.56 16.54
C ASN A 2 -4.45 -19.25 15.80
N ARG A 3 -4.06 -19.36 14.53
CA ARG A 3 -4.11 -18.25 13.59
C ARG A 3 -5.54 -18.26 13.02
N PRO A 4 -6.32 -17.17 13.11
CA PRO A 4 -7.66 -17.16 12.57
C PRO A 4 -7.60 -17.35 11.05
N GLN A 5 -8.45 -18.26 10.55
CA GLN A 5 -8.60 -18.55 9.13
C GLN A 5 -9.07 -17.28 8.42
N ILE A 6 -8.26 -16.78 7.48
CA ILE A 6 -8.67 -15.72 6.56
C ILE A 6 -9.74 -16.33 5.65
N LYS A 7 -11.00 -15.97 5.89
CA LYS A 7 -12.12 -16.33 5.01
C LYS A 7 -11.89 -15.67 3.66
N ALA A 8 -12.09 -16.44 2.59
CA ALA A 8 -12.03 -15.98 1.22
C ALA A 8 -12.94 -14.75 1.04
N ALA A 9 -12.37 -13.61 0.68
CA ALA A 9 -13.12 -12.41 0.34
C ALA A 9 -13.93 -12.69 -0.93
N GLU A 10 -15.24 -12.69 -0.80
CA GLU A 10 -16.18 -12.66 -1.92
C GLU A 10 -15.94 -11.39 -2.74
N ALA A 11 -16.06 -11.52 -4.06
CA ALA A 11 -15.81 -10.47 -5.02
C ALA A 11 -16.79 -9.30 -4.83
N ILE A 12 -16.34 -8.23 -4.18
CA ILE A 12 -17.10 -6.97 -4.08
C ILE A 12 -16.92 -6.21 -5.39
N ALA A 13 -18.05 -5.87 -6.02
CA ALA A 13 -18.13 -5.16 -7.27
C ALA A 13 -17.72 -3.68 -7.12
N ARG A 14 -16.80 -3.28 -8.02
CA ARG A 14 -16.42 -1.95 -8.55
C ARG A 14 -17.24 -0.72 -8.07
N PRO A 15 -16.56 0.34 -7.59
CA PRO A 15 -16.96 1.72 -7.85
C PRO A 15 -16.21 2.28 -9.08
N ALA A 16 -16.97 2.85 -10.00
CA ALA A 16 -16.52 3.41 -11.26
C ALA A 16 -16.14 4.89 -11.12
N ALA A 17 -14.91 5.20 -10.66
CA ALA A 17 -14.36 6.56 -10.78
C ALA A 17 -12.84 6.61 -10.52
N TYR A 18 -12.04 6.10 -11.46
CA TYR A 18 -10.65 6.56 -11.58
C TYR A 18 -10.17 6.48 -13.03
N THR A 19 -10.70 7.37 -13.85
CA THR A 19 -10.26 7.62 -15.23
C THR A 19 -9.00 8.50 -15.19
N GLY A 20 -7.82 7.94 -15.50
CA GLY A 20 -6.64 8.75 -15.85
C GLY A 20 -5.26 8.23 -15.43
N MET A 21 -5.18 7.25 -14.53
CA MET A 21 -3.92 6.51 -14.28
C MET A 21 -4.24 5.03 -14.37
N GLU A 22 -3.72 4.37 -15.41
CA GLU A 22 -3.77 2.91 -15.52
C GLU A 22 -2.92 2.31 -14.40
N VAL A 23 -3.49 2.16 -13.21
CA VAL A 23 -2.96 1.25 -12.20
C VAL A 23 -3.28 -0.15 -12.70
N PRO A 24 -2.30 -0.99 -13.09
CA PRO A 24 -2.60 -2.33 -13.54
C PRO A 24 -3.04 -3.15 -12.34
N MET A 25 -4.36 -3.28 -12.17
CA MET A 25 -4.98 -4.25 -11.28
C MET A 25 -5.21 -5.53 -12.08
N PRO A 26 -4.46 -6.61 -11.86
CA PRO A 26 -4.72 -7.85 -12.56
C PRO A 26 -5.89 -8.60 -11.92
N HIS A 27 -6.96 -8.76 -12.70
CA HIS A 27 -7.85 -9.90 -12.58
C HIS A 27 -6.99 -11.19 -12.62
N LYS A 28 -6.92 -11.90 -11.48
CA LYS A 28 -6.51 -13.30 -11.37
C LYS A 28 -5.21 -13.67 -12.12
N TYR A 29 -4.04 -13.41 -11.51
CA TYR A 29 -2.81 -14.12 -11.90
C TYR A 29 -2.84 -15.57 -11.37
N THR A 30 -3.64 -16.42 -12.01
CA THR A 30 -3.40 -17.87 -11.99
C THR A 30 -3.00 -18.27 -13.39
N ASP A 31 -1.76 -18.72 -13.58
CA ASP A 31 -1.49 -19.57 -14.74
C ASP A 31 -2.35 -20.83 -14.59
N TYR A 32 -3.10 -21.21 -15.62
CA TYR A 32 -3.89 -22.45 -15.64
C TYR A 32 -3.01 -23.68 -15.91
N ARG A 33 -1.69 -23.58 -15.69
CA ARG A 33 -0.71 -24.60 -16.09
C ARG A 33 0.13 -25.15 -14.95
N GLY A 34 -0.12 -24.76 -13.70
CA GLY A 34 0.36 -25.46 -12.51
C GLY A 34 1.88 -25.66 -12.45
N ARG A 35 2.65 -24.81 -13.13
CA ARG A 35 4.13 -24.85 -13.08
C ARG A 35 4.60 -23.63 -12.31
N ARG A 36 5.28 -23.87 -11.18
CA ARG A 36 6.05 -22.84 -10.48
C ARG A 36 7.14 -22.34 -11.43
N ALA A 37 6.83 -21.30 -12.19
CA ALA A 37 7.86 -20.50 -12.81
C ALA A 37 8.75 -19.97 -11.68
N SER A 38 10.05 -19.99 -11.90
CA SER A 38 11.07 -19.31 -11.11
C SER A 38 10.91 -17.77 -11.09
N GLY A 39 9.69 -17.25 -11.28
CA GLY A 39 9.33 -15.85 -11.56
C GLY A 39 8.70 -15.15 -10.36
N ALA A 40 9.44 -14.23 -9.76
CA ALA A 40 8.93 -13.33 -8.74
C ALA A 40 7.83 -12.44 -9.34
N VAL A 41 6.61 -12.56 -8.83
CA VAL A 41 5.53 -11.59 -9.09
C VAL A 41 6.07 -10.18 -8.80
N ALA A 42 5.84 -9.25 -9.72
CA ALA A 42 6.31 -7.87 -9.61
C ALA A 42 5.94 -7.28 -8.24
N PRO A 43 6.84 -6.55 -7.56
CA PRO A 43 6.60 -6.05 -6.21
C PRO A 43 5.36 -5.14 -6.13
N GLU A 44 5.00 -4.47 -7.23
CA GLU A 44 3.80 -3.66 -7.39
C GLU A 44 2.54 -4.50 -7.19
N ILE A 45 2.45 -5.64 -7.86
CA ILE A 45 1.31 -6.56 -7.78
C ILE A 45 1.22 -7.12 -6.35
N ARG A 46 2.36 -7.57 -5.80
CA ARG A 46 2.43 -8.07 -4.42
C ARG A 46 2.04 -7.01 -3.40
N PHE A 47 2.24 -5.72 -3.69
CA PHE A 47 1.88 -4.64 -2.79
C PHE A 47 0.37 -4.46 -2.77
N TRP A 48 -0.26 -4.28 -3.93
CA TRP A 48 -1.70 -4.02 -4.02
C TRP A 48 -2.58 -5.21 -3.59
N GLU A 49 -2.06 -6.44 -3.64
CA GLU A 49 -2.72 -7.62 -3.03
C GLU A 49 -2.87 -7.54 -1.50
N LYS A 50 -2.12 -6.66 -0.83
CA LYS A 50 -2.11 -6.49 0.63
C LYS A 50 -2.90 -5.25 1.08
N VAL A 51 -3.59 -4.60 0.14
CA VAL A 51 -4.35 -3.39 0.39
C VAL A 51 -5.83 -3.71 0.20
N GLU A 52 -6.63 -3.44 1.22
CA GLU A 52 -8.08 -3.43 1.10
C GLU A 52 -8.53 -2.07 0.59
N PHE A 53 -9.16 -2.05 -0.59
CA PHE A 53 -9.67 -0.83 -1.19
C PHE A 53 -11.05 -0.51 -0.62
N ALA A 54 -11.18 0.70 -0.06
CA ALA A 54 -12.46 1.28 0.35
C ALA A 54 -12.62 2.68 -0.27
N ASP A 55 -13.76 3.31 0.01
CA ASP A 55 -14.10 4.63 -0.55
C ASP A 55 -13.21 5.76 -0.01
N ASP A 56 -12.73 5.63 1.23
CA ASP A 56 -11.94 6.64 1.93
C ASP A 56 -10.50 6.16 2.20
N CYS A 57 -10.23 5.51 3.34
CA CYS A 57 -8.93 4.94 3.65
C CYS A 57 -8.75 3.54 3.04
N TRP A 58 -7.55 3.25 2.53
CA TRP A 58 -7.20 1.92 2.03
C TRP A 58 -6.38 1.19 3.08
N GLU A 59 -6.90 0.11 3.63
CA GLU A 59 -6.32 -0.55 4.80
C GLU A 59 -5.19 -1.52 4.42
N TRP A 60 -4.08 -1.44 5.14
CA TRP A 60 -2.98 -2.40 5.01
C TRP A 60 -3.28 -3.70 5.76
N LEU A 61 -3.35 -4.82 5.03
CA LEU A 61 -3.71 -6.15 5.56
C LEU A 61 -2.52 -7.00 5.99
N ALA A 62 -1.29 -6.53 5.77
CA ALA A 62 -0.09 -7.32 6.02
C ALA A 62 0.67 -6.84 7.28
N ALA A 63 1.96 -7.20 7.37
CA ALA A 63 2.76 -6.89 8.55
C ALA A 63 2.79 -5.39 8.84
N THR A 64 2.58 -5.03 10.10
CA THR A 64 2.70 -3.68 10.63
C THR A 64 3.85 -3.60 11.62
N ASN A 65 4.36 -2.38 11.84
CA ASN A 65 5.32 -2.11 12.90
C ASN A 65 4.60 -1.87 14.25
N PRO A 66 5.32 -1.77 15.38
CA PRO A 66 4.71 -1.52 16.70
C PRO A 66 3.91 -0.20 16.80
N TYR A 67 4.11 0.73 15.86
CA TYR A 67 3.42 2.01 15.79
C TYR A 67 2.21 1.98 14.83
N GLY A 68 1.83 0.81 14.32
CA GLY A 68 0.66 0.63 13.45
C GLY A 68 0.89 0.88 11.97
N TYR A 69 2.10 1.27 11.54
CA TYR A 69 2.37 1.50 10.11
C TYR A 69 2.62 0.19 9.38
N GLY A 70 2.05 0.06 8.18
CA GLY A 70 2.34 -1.05 7.28
C GLY A 70 3.82 -1.14 6.92
N ALA A 71 4.31 -2.37 6.76
CA ALA A 71 5.69 -2.67 6.38
C ALA A 71 5.72 -3.61 5.17
N PHE A 72 6.53 -3.25 4.17
CA PHE A 72 6.68 -4.00 2.93
C PHE A 72 8.14 -4.05 2.45
N SER A 73 8.55 -5.18 1.86
CA SER A 73 9.87 -5.31 1.26
C SER A 73 9.85 -4.82 -0.18
N TYR A 74 10.45 -3.66 -0.43
CA TYR A 74 10.54 -3.05 -1.76
C TYR A 74 12.00 -2.77 -2.12
N ARG A 75 12.43 -3.24 -3.30
CA ARG A 75 13.82 -3.15 -3.78
C ARG A 75 14.86 -3.71 -2.80
N GLY A 76 14.54 -4.84 -2.17
CA GLY A 76 15.44 -5.56 -1.26
C GLY A 76 15.58 -4.93 0.13
N ARG A 77 14.78 -3.91 0.47
CA ARG A 77 14.79 -3.25 1.78
C ARG A 77 13.39 -3.22 2.38
N GLY A 78 13.30 -3.36 3.70
CA GLY A 78 12.07 -3.10 4.45
C GLY A 78 11.75 -1.61 4.43
N GLN A 79 10.59 -1.26 3.90
CA GLN A 79 10.12 0.12 3.79
C GLN A 79 8.70 0.21 4.37
N ALA A 80 8.33 1.41 4.85
CA ALA A 80 6.97 1.67 5.27
C ALA A 80 6.03 1.59 4.06
N ALA A 81 4.88 0.96 4.22
CA ALA A 81 3.95 0.67 3.14
C ALA A 81 3.47 1.97 2.45
N HIS A 82 3.07 2.99 3.22
CA HIS A 82 2.67 4.30 2.66
C HIS A 82 3.74 4.95 1.77
N ARG A 83 5.03 4.76 2.09
CA ARG A 83 6.12 5.25 1.23
C ARG A 83 6.21 4.46 -0.07
N VAL A 84 5.97 3.15 -0.01
CA VAL A 84 5.90 2.30 -1.19
C VAL A 84 4.69 2.69 -2.04
N ALA A 85 3.49 2.85 -1.46
CA ALA A 85 2.30 3.33 -2.17
C ALA A 85 2.58 4.64 -2.92
N TRP A 86 3.23 5.62 -2.25
CA TRP A 86 3.66 6.85 -2.92
C TRP A 86 4.60 6.57 -4.09
N MET A 87 5.65 5.76 -3.89
CA MET A 87 6.63 5.49 -4.93
C MET A 87 6.06 4.75 -6.15
N LEU A 88 5.07 3.89 -5.94
CA LEU A 88 4.43 3.15 -7.02
C LEU A 88 3.55 4.05 -7.90
N VAL A 89 2.98 5.10 -7.33
CA VAL A 89 1.99 5.96 -8.00
C VAL A 89 2.60 7.27 -8.49
N ASN A 90 3.42 7.91 -7.66
CA ASN A 90 3.99 9.24 -7.92
C ASN A 90 5.49 9.19 -8.25
N GLY A 91 6.17 8.06 -8.02
CA GLY A 91 7.60 7.91 -8.26
C GLY A 91 8.49 8.30 -7.07
N PRO A 92 9.79 8.54 -7.28
CA PRO A 92 10.77 8.65 -6.21
C PRO A 92 10.45 9.80 -5.24
N ILE A 93 10.67 9.56 -3.95
CA ILE A 93 10.55 10.58 -2.90
C ILE A 93 11.80 11.47 -2.96
N PRO A 94 11.67 12.79 -3.15
CA PRO A 94 12.81 13.70 -3.14
C PRO A 94 13.58 13.66 -1.81
N GLU A 95 14.89 13.92 -1.87
CA GLU A 95 15.73 13.94 -0.68
C GLU A 95 15.25 15.00 0.32
N GLY A 96 15.28 14.66 1.62
CA GLY A 96 14.83 15.55 2.69
C GLY A 96 13.32 15.61 2.91
N LEU A 97 12.51 15.00 2.03
CA LEU A 97 11.06 14.92 2.19
C LEU A 97 10.61 13.60 2.81
N CYS A 98 9.46 13.64 3.47
CA CYS A 98 8.77 12.49 4.03
C CYS A 98 7.37 12.40 3.44
N VAL A 99 6.86 11.17 3.32
CA VAL A 99 5.47 10.94 2.95
C VAL A 99 4.65 10.99 4.24
N LEU A 100 3.67 11.88 4.28
CA LEU A 100 2.79 12.13 5.41
C LEU A 100 1.35 11.77 5.03
N HIS A 101 0.56 11.39 6.02
CA HIS A 101 -0.87 11.15 5.88
C HIS A 101 -1.65 12.42 6.15
N LYS A 102 -2.67 12.70 5.33
CA LYS A 102 -3.72 13.69 5.61
C LYS A 102 -4.80 13.13 6.54
N CYS A 103 -4.85 11.82 6.67
CA CYS A 103 -5.75 11.10 7.56
C CYS A 103 -4.99 10.67 8.82
N ASP A 104 -5.62 10.71 9.98
CA ASP A 104 -5.09 10.16 11.24
C ASP A 104 -5.22 8.64 11.31
N ASN A 105 -4.86 7.95 10.22
CA ASN A 105 -4.99 6.51 10.06
C ASN A 105 -3.66 5.91 9.54
N PRO A 106 -2.76 5.47 10.45
CA PRO A 106 -1.44 4.92 10.10
C PRO A 106 -1.41 3.77 9.07
N PRO A 107 -2.38 2.82 9.04
CA PRO A 107 -2.43 1.76 8.03
C PRO A 107 -2.98 2.21 6.66
N CYS A 108 -3.32 3.49 6.46
CA CYS A 108 -3.87 3.97 5.21
C CYS A 108 -2.81 4.02 4.10
N GLU A 109 -3.12 3.40 2.97
CA GLU A 109 -2.26 3.29 1.78
C GLU A 109 -2.82 4.05 0.57
N ASN A 110 -3.88 4.84 0.75
CA ASN A 110 -4.52 5.59 -0.32
C ASN A 110 -3.63 6.77 -0.76
N PRO A 111 -3.11 6.79 -2.00
CA PRO A 111 -2.23 7.87 -2.49
C PRO A 111 -2.86 9.25 -2.43
N LYS A 112 -4.20 9.37 -2.45
CA LYS A 112 -4.92 10.65 -2.30
C LYS A 112 -4.77 11.24 -0.89
N HIS A 113 -4.60 10.36 0.10
CA HIS A 113 -4.39 10.73 1.50
C HIS A 113 -2.91 10.91 1.83
N LEU A 114 -2.01 10.69 0.87
CA LEU A 114 -0.57 10.87 1.04
C LEU A 114 -0.10 12.18 0.41
N PHE A 115 0.89 12.81 1.03
CA PHE A 115 1.56 13.98 0.49
C PHE A 115 3.03 14.04 0.92
N LEU A 116 3.84 14.80 0.18
CA LEU A 116 5.22 15.08 0.57
C LEU A 116 5.27 16.30 1.48
N GLY A 117 5.90 16.15 2.64
CA GLY A 117 6.16 17.23 3.58
C GLY A 117 7.63 17.23 4.02
N THR A 118 8.07 18.32 4.63
CA THR A 118 9.40 18.36 5.25
C THR A 118 9.33 17.79 6.66
N LYS A 119 10.46 17.24 7.17
CA LYS A 119 10.54 16.85 8.58
C LYS A 119 10.25 18.00 9.55
N LYS A 120 10.43 19.26 9.13
CA LYS A 120 10.10 20.46 9.91
C LYS A 120 8.60 20.60 10.12
N ASP A 121 7.80 20.34 9.09
CA ASP A 121 6.33 20.40 9.18
C ASP A 121 5.78 19.33 10.13
N ASN A 122 6.33 18.11 10.07
CA ASN A 122 5.91 16.98 10.92
C ASN A 122 6.23 17.17 12.43
N ILE A 123 7.22 18.00 12.77
CA ILE A 123 7.56 18.30 14.18
C ILE A 123 6.69 19.43 14.74
N GLN A 124 6.27 20.37 13.89
CA GLN A 124 5.45 21.51 14.32
C GLN A 124 4.02 21.11 14.71
N ASP A 125 3.48 20.04 14.14
CA ASP A 125 2.13 19.54 14.45
C ASP A 125 2.04 18.77 15.78
N MET A 126 3.16 18.24 16.28
CA MET A 126 3.22 17.48 17.55
C MET A 126 3.28 18.37 18.82
N ILE A 127 3.32 19.70 18.67
CA ILE A 127 3.56 20.66 19.79
C ILE A 127 2.29 21.49 20.14
N ARG A 128 1.15 21.25 19.49
CA ARG A 128 -0.06 22.05 19.72
C ARG A 128 -1.07 21.41 20.67
#